data_AF-A0A510HHQ1-F1
#
_entry.id   AF-A0A510HHQ1-F1
#
_cell.length_a   1.000
_cell.length_b   1.000
_cell.length_c   1.000
_cell.angle_alpha   90.00
_cell.angle_beta   90.00
_cell.angle_gamma   90.00
#
_symmetry.space_group_name_H-M   'P 1'
#
loop_
_entity.id
_entity.type
_entity.pdbx_description
1 polymer ?
#
loop_
_entity_poly.entity_id
_entity_poly.type
_entity_poly.pdbx_seq_one_letter_code
_entity_poly.pdbx_strand_id
1 'polypeptide(L)' 'MGENRRTYRISEAARELGISAEWLGKGEERGFFPRAKRDPESGHRYYTRRDIERLRVRRTGRTARA' A
#
# COMPACT_ATOMS: atom_id res chain seq x y z
N MET A 1 23.68 11.49 -0.30
CA MET A 1 22.38 11.33 -0.99
C MET A 1 21.66 10.17 -0.32
N GLY A 2 20.94 10.44 0.77
CA GLY A 2 20.22 9.38 1.48
C GLY A 2 18.99 9.01 0.66
N GLU A 3 18.97 7.81 0.09
CA GLU A 3 17.72 7.20 -0.35
C GLU A 3 16.85 7.04 0.89
N ASN A 4 16.06 8.08 1.14
CA ASN A 4 15.11 8.14 2.22
C ASN A 4 14.20 6.92 2.02
N ARG A 5 14.40 5.86 2.83
CA ARG A 5 13.52 4.69 2.90
C ARG A 5 12.18 5.20 3.42
N ARG A 6 11.42 5.90 2.57
CA ARG A 6 10.13 6.47 2.92
C ARG A 6 9.21 5.27 3.12
N THR A 7 9.01 4.97 4.39
CA THR A 7 8.05 4.00 4.86
C THR A 7 6.74 4.76 5.05
N TYR A 8 5.70 4.29 4.38
CA TYR A 8 4.37 4.88 4.43
C TYR A 8 3.53 4.09 5.44
N ARG A 9 2.82 4.79 6.31
CA ARG A 9 1.74 4.18 7.10
C ARG A 9 0.56 3.86 6.19
N ILE A 10 -0.39 3.05 6.67
CA ILE A 10 -1.58 2.68 5.88
C ILE A 10 -2.36 3.91 5.38
N SER A 11 -2.49 4.96 6.19
CA SER A 11 -3.17 6.20 5.79
C SER A 11 -2.41 6.95 4.70
N GLU A 12 -1.09 7.02 4.81
CA GLU A 12 -0.24 7.68 3.82
C GLU A 12 -0.22 6.90 2.50
N ALA A 13 -0.12 5.57 2.58
CA ALA A 13 -0.25 4.69 1.42
C ALA A 13 -1.59 4.86 0.72
N ALA A 14 -2.68 4.95 1.48
CA ALA A 14 -4.02 5.14 0.94
C ALA A 14 -4.17 6.51 0.25
N ARG A 15 -3.59 7.58 0.82
CA ARG A 15 -3.54 8.92 0.20
C ARG A 15 -2.79 8.89 -1.13
N GLU A 16 -1.60 8.28 -1.16
CA GLU A 16 -0.80 8.15 -2.40
C GLU A 16 -1.52 7.33 -3.46
N LEU A 17 -2.29 6.32 -3.03
CA LEU A 17 -3.10 5.47 -3.91
C LEU A 17 -4.45 6.09 -4.29
N GLY A 18 -4.84 7.22 -3.68
CA GLY A 18 -6.13 7.87 -3.88
C GLY A 18 -7.32 7.00 -3.50
N ILE A 19 -7.21 6.26 -2.38
CA ILE A 19 -8.24 5.36 -1.83
C ILE A 19 -8.41 5.63 -0.33
N SER A 20 -9.49 5.10 0.27
CA SER A 20 -9.63 5.15 1.74
C SER A 20 -8.72 4.13 2.42
N ALA A 21 -8.15 4.51 3.58
CA ALA A 21 -7.33 3.61 4.40
C ALA A 21 -8.11 2.38 4.87
N GLU A 22 -9.41 2.51 5.12
CA GLU A 22 -10.29 1.38 5.43
C GLU A 22 -10.42 0.42 4.25
N TRP A 23 -10.53 0.94 3.02
CA TRP A 23 -10.64 0.10 1.84
C TRP A 23 -9.31 -0.62 1.55
N LEU A 24 -8.18 0.05 1.79
CA LEU A 24 -6.86 -0.58 1.75
C LEU A 24 -6.77 -1.71 2.79
N GLY A 25 -7.12 -1.45 4.05
CA GLY A 25 -7.09 -2.45 5.12
C GLY A 25 -8.01 -3.65 4.87
N LYS A 26 -9.28 -3.40 4.50
CA LYS A 26 -10.22 -4.48 4.11
C LYS A 26 -9.74 -5.24 2.89
N GLY A 27 -9.10 -4.57 1.93
CA GLY A 27 -8.52 -5.21 0.76
C GLY A 27 -7.34 -6.12 1.11
N GLU A 28 -6.54 -5.78 2.12
CA GLU A 28 -5.50 -6.65 2.66
C GLU A 28 -6.07 -7.87 3.40
N GLU A 29 -7.12 -7.67 4.21
CA GLU A 29 -7.81 -8.78 4.90
C GLU A 29 -8.42 -9.77 3.92
N ARG A 30 -9.02 -9.26 2.84
CA ARG A 30 -9.63 -10.05 1.77
C ARG A 30 -8.61 -10.64 0.78
N GLY A 31 -7.31 -10.35 0.94
CA GLY A 31 -6.25 -10.84 0.04
C GLY A 31 -6.18 -10.15 -1.34
N PHE A 32 -6.96 -9.09 -1.55
CA PHE A 32 -6.92 -8.28 -2.78
C PHE A 32 -5.60 -7.48 -2.87
N PHE A 33 -5.15 -6.95 -1.73
CA PHE A 33 -3.87 -6.28 -1.61
C PHE A 33 -2.85 -7.13 -0.84
N PRO A 34 -1.57 -7.09 -1.24
CA PRO A 34 -0.51 -7.68 -0.44
C PRO A 34 -0.48 -7.03 0.94
N ARG A 35 -0.28 -7.85 1.98
CA ARG A 35 -0.15 -7.36 3.36
C ARG A 35 1.08 -6.45 3.50
N ALA A 36 0.90 -5.33 4.19
CA ALA A 36 1.93 -4.41 4.61
C ALA A 36 3.05 -5.16 5.34
N LYS A 37 4.29 -4.76 5.08
CA LYS A 37 5.44 -5.32 5.78
C LYS A 37 5.41 -4.85 7.23
N ARG A 38 5.89 -5.70 8.13
CA ARG A 38 6.11 -5.33 9.53
C ARG A 38 7.57 -5.01 9.73
N ASP A 39 7.82 -3.90 10.40
CA ASP A 39 9.18 -3.54 10.77
C ASP A 39 9.66 -4.50 11.84
N PRO A 40 10.81 -5.18 11.65
CA PRO A 40 11.29 -6.14 12.63
C PRO A 40 11.76 -5.47 13.94
N GLU A 41 12.13 -4.19 13.90
CA GLU A 41 12.61 -3.44 15.06
C GLU A 41 11.45 -2.79 15.83
N SER A 42 10.47 -2.24 15.11
CA SER A 42 9.37 -1.47 15.70
C SER A 42 8.03 -2.22 15.74
N GLY A 43 7.88 -3.33 14.99
CA GLY A 43 6.66 -4.14 14.91
C GLY A 43 5.49 -3.46 14.16
N HIS A 44 5.64 -2.19 13.79
CA HIS A 44 4.62 -1.42 13.07
C HIS A 44 4.51 -1.85 11.61
N ARG A 45 3.30 -1.66 11.05
CA ARG A 45 3.03 -1.92 9.63
C ARG A 45 3.49 -0.74 8.79
N TYR A 46 4.23 -1.02 7.73
CA TYR A 46 4.69 -0.03 6.78
C TYR A 46 4.61 -0.53 5.34
N TYR A 47 4.50 0.42 4.43
CA TYR A 47 4.59 0.23 3.00
C TYR A 47 5.86 0.88 2.48
N THR A 48 6.59 0.20 1.62
CA THR A 48 7.69 0.85 0.88
C THR A 48 7.14 1.53 -0.36
N ARG A 49 7.91 2.47 -0.93
CA ARG A 49 7.58 3.06 -2.23
C ARG A 49 7.30 2.01 -3.31
N ARG A 50 8.09 0.92 -3.35
CA ARG A 50 7.86 -0.21 -4.27
C ARG A 50 6.52 -0.90 -4.02
N ASP A 51 6.05 -0.97 -2.78
CA ASP A 51 4.73 -1.52 -2.46
C ASP A 51 3.62 -0.60 -2.99
N ILE A 52 3.75 0.72 -2.81
CA ILE A 52 2.81 1.71 -3.37
C ILE A 52 2.75 1.58 -4.89
N GLU A 53 3.89 1.49 -5.57
CA GLU A 53 3.95 1.32 -7.03
C GLU A 53 3.25 0.03 -7.49
N ARG A 54 3.46 -1.10 -6.80
CA ARG A 54 2.74 -2.35 -7.09
C ARG A 54 1.24 -2.25 -6.86
N LEU A 55 0.82 -1.59 -5.79
CA LEU A 55 -0.59 -1.37 -5.46
C LEU A 55 -1.27 -0.48 -6.53
N ARG A 56 -0.56 0.51 -7.06
CA ARG A 56 -1.03 1.40 -8.12
C ARG A 56 -1.31 0.64 -9.42
N VAL A 57 -0.43 -0.26 -9.84
CA VAL A 57 -0.62 -1.09 -11.04
C VAL A 57 -1.83 -2.01 -10.89
N ARG A 58 -2.02 -2.65 -9.72
CA ARG A 58 -3.19 -3.50 -9.46
C ARG A 58 -4.52 -2.74 -9.52
N ARG A 59 -4.55 -1.46 -9.14
CA ARG A 59 -5.75 -0.61 -9.25
C ARG A 59 -6.19 -0.42 -10.71
N THR A 60 -5.23 -0.24 -11.63
CA THR A 60 -5.51 -0.04 -13.06
C THR A 60 -6.15 -1.26 -13.74
N GLY A 61 -6.12 -2.44 -13.10
CA GLY A 61 -6.77 -3.65 -13.64
C GLY A 61 -8.31 -3.66 -13.62
N ARG A 62 -8.99 -2.58 -13.19
CA ARG A 62 -10.47 -2.56 -13.04
C ARG A 62 -11.20 -1.42 -13.76
N THR A 63 -10.60 -0.84 -14.81
CA THR A 63 -11.31 0.01 -15.78
C THR A 63 -10.95 -0.40 -17.20
N ALA A 64 -11.18 -1.67 -17.50
CA ALA A 64 -11.37 -2.16 -18.85
C ALA A 64 -12.53 -3.16 -18.79
N ARG A 65 -13.75 -2.63 -18.73
CA ARG A 65 -14.93 -3.38 -19.16
C ARG A 65 -15.51 -2.61 -20.33
N ALA A 66 -15.70 -3.37 -21.41
CA ALA A 66 -16.30 -3.02 -22.69
C ALA A 66 -17.60 -2.22 -22.56
#